data_AF-A0A924H656-F1
#
_entry.id   AF-A0A924H656-F1
#
_cell.length_a   1.000
_cell.length_b   1.000
_cell.length_c   1.000
_cell.angle_alpha   90.00
_cell.angle_beta   90.00
_cell.angle_gamma   90.00
#
_symmetry.space_group_name_H-M   'P 1'
#
loop_
_entity.id
_entity.type
_entity.pdbx_description
1 polymer ?
#
loop_
_entity_poly.entity_id
_entity_poly.type
_entity_poly.pdbx_seq_one_letter_code
_entity_poly.pdbx_strand_id
1 'polypeptide(L)'
;MKSNLSLSIFLLLFFLQATSSHAQRYRTAEAYISDFEKNESYVIQSLTEYSSAIINDEKASRVQATLEDIYNRLGNINTIITKNGKGYLGDVSLRDAFLKMNSRTIMLLKNNTLKVTGYETEKNLSYPEIFSVFETRKSEIINYYSAIVDYTNAKRRFSKRNNLTQGRYFSKRNIFEYDAHQSLMFFKINVLDAKLCDLLSTTDDKNVIQCVSYLNQVCRESLILTDEYKNVNIDQSLNNANNDLITFLLAQNETLLPLYADYIQTLSDFNNTKEALQKNENDNVEKYNEKVRQLDMTKNKFTGSFAAIQNQKKELIDNWLKIKQNYLKKNL
;
A
#
# COMPACT_ATOMS: atom_id res chain seq x y z
N MET A 1 53.35 32.40 -45.20
CA MET A 1 52.15 31.65 -44.74
C MET A 1 52.49 30.21 -44.32
N LYS A 2 53.54 29.96 -43.51
CA LYS A 2 53.86 28.60 -43.01
C LYS A 2 54.04 28.49 -41.48
N SER A 3 54.00 29.58 -40.71
CA SER A 3 54.19 29.53 -39.24
C SER A 3 52.90 29.53 -38.42
N ASN A 4 51.72 29.76 -39.01
CA ASN A 4 50.45 29.79 -38.27
C ASN A 4 49.69 28.45 -38.30
N LEU A 5 50.17 27.46 -39.06
CA LEU A 5 49.52 26.14 -39.12
C LEU A 5 49.98 25.22 -37.98
N SER A 6 51.24 25.33 -37.53
CA SER A 6 51.76 24.50 -36.44
C SER A 6 51.21 24.90 -35.08
N LEU A 7 50.97 26.20 -34.84
CA LEU A 7 50.40 26.69 -33.59
C LEU A 7 48.94 26.28 -33.42
N SER A 8 48.16 26.29 -34.51
CA SER A 8 46.75 25.86 -34.51
C SER A 8 46.59 24.34 -34.36
N ILE A 9 47.52 23.53 -34.87
CA ILE A 9 47.51 22.06 -34.68
C ILE A 9 47.91 21.70 -33.24
N PHE A 10 48.84 22.45 -32.63
CA PHE A 10 49.26 22.22 -31.23
C PHE A 10 48.16 22.58 -30.22
N LEU A 11 47.38 23.63 -30.49
CA LEU A 11 46.21 24.01 -29.69
C LEU A 11 45.02 23.03 -29.83
N LEU A 12 44.84 22.40 -30.99
CA LEU A 12 43.80 21.38 -31.20
C LEU A 12 44.13 20.06 -30.46
N LEU A 13 45.41 19.69 -30.36
CA LEU A 13 45.88 18.50 -29.64
C LEU A 13 45.80 18.67 -28.10
N PHE A 14 45.91 19.90 -27.59
CA PHE A 14 45.74 20.17 -26.15
C PHE A 14 44.28 20.12 -25.69
N PHE A 15 43.32 20.42 -26.58
CA PHE A 15 41.89 20.31 -26.26
C PHE A 15 41.35 18.87 -26.28
N LEU A 16 42.09 17.91 -26.84
CA LEU A 16 41.71 16.49 -26.85
C LEU A 16 42.11 15.72 -25.57
N GLN A 17 42.87 16.33 -24.65
CA GLN A 17 43.30 15.67 -23.41
C GLN A 17 42.51 16.06 -22.15
N ALA A 18 41.50 16.92 -22.26
CA ALA A 18 40.75 17.43 -21.11
C ALA A 18 39.38 16.76 -20.87
N THR A 19 39.16 15.52 -21.33
CA THR A 19 38.01 14.70 -20.89
C THR A 19 38.46 13.37 -20.32
N SER A 20 39.46 13.37 -19.43
CA SER A 20 39.55 12.31 -18.42
C SER A 20 38.37 12.49 -17.46
N SER A 21 37.18 12.07 -17.89
CA SER A 21 36.07 11.77 -16.98
C SER A 21 36.64 10.93 -15.85
N HIS A 22 36.73 11.50 -14.65
CA HIS A 22 37.09 10.78 -13.44
C HIS A 22 35.90 9.90 -13.06
N ALA A 23 35.59 8.94 -13.93
CA ALA A 23 34.72 7.83 -13.62
C ALA A 23 35.46 6.96 -12.60
N GLN A 24 34.76 6.63 -11.53
CA GLN A 24 35.31 5.88 -10.40
C GLN A 24 35.67 4.48 -10.90
N ARG A 25 36.95 4.26 -11.23
CA ARG A 25 37.48 2.92 -11.53
C ARG A 25 37.72 2.24 -10.20
N TYR A 26 36.83 1.33 -9.85
CA TYR A 26 36.98 0.49 -8.67
C TYR A 26 38.27 -0.33 -8.77
N ARG A 27 39.13 -0.22 -7.75
CA ARG A 27 40.42 -0.92 -7.70
C ARG A 27 40.26 -2.39 -7.36
N THR A 28 39.20 -2.77 -6.65
CA THR A 28 38.90 -4.14 -6.24
C THR A 28 37.41 -4.45 -6.37
N ALA A 29 37.06 -5.73 -6.51
CA ALA A 29 35.68 -6.18 -6.55
C ALA A 29 34.98 -5.96 -5.20
N GLU A 30 35.72 -6.06 -4.09
CA GLU A 30 35.28 -5.76 -2.73
C GLU A 30 34.84 -4.31 -2.58
N ALA A 31 35.64 -3.36 -3.10
CA ALA A 31 35.29 -1.95 -3.05
C ALA A 31 34.03 -1.65 -3.89
N TYR A 32 33.86 -2.36 -5.01
CA TYR A 32 32.68 -2.21 -5.86
C TYR A 32 31.41 -2.70 -5.17
N ILE A 33 31.40 -3.92 -4.64
CA ILE A 33 30.21 -4.46 -3.97
C ILE A 33 29.89 -3.68 -2.69
N SER A 34 30.90 -3.26 -1.91
CA SER A 34 30.73 -2.55 -0.65
C SER A 34 30.02 -1.20 -0.82
N ASP A 35 30.27 -0.49 -1.93
CA ASP A 35 29.57 0.77 -2.22
C ASP A 35 28.05 0.56 -2.38
N PHE A 36 27.63 -0.56 -2.98
CA PHE A 36 26.22 -0.93 -3.06
C PHE A 36 25.65 -1.38 -1.72
N GLU A 37 26.40 -2.13 -0.91
CA GLU A 37 25.95 -2.60 0.41
C GLU A 37 25.68 -1.45 1.39
N LYS A 38 26.49 -0.40 1.32
CA LYS A 38 26.27 0.81 2.12
C LYS A 38 24.94 1.48 1.75
N ASN A 39 24.64 1.57 0.46
CA ASN A 39 23.40 2.17 -0.02
C ASN A 39 22.17 1.27 0.20
N GLU A 40 22.34 -0.06 0.11
CA GLU A 40 21.34 -1.07 0.48
C GLU A 40 20.93 -0.93 1.95
N SER A 41 21.90 -0.80 2.85
CA SER A 41 21.65 -0.59 4.28
C SER A 41 20.82 0.67 4.53
N TYR A 42 21.11 1.76 3.80
CA TYR A 42 20.33 2.99 3.87
C TYR A 42 18.89 2.80 3.41
N VAL A 43 18.64 2.07 2.32
CA VAL A 43 17.28 1.76 1.83
C VAL A 43 16.48 1.02 2.90
N ILE A 44 17.07 -0.03 3.50
CA ILE A 44 16.40 -0.83 4.55
C ILE A 44 16.06 0.05 5.75
N GLN A 45 17.03 0.83 6.25
CA GLN A 45 16.81 1.73 7.38
C GLN A 45 15.72 2.77 7.08
N SER A 46 15.76 3.36 5.89
CA SER A 46 14.78 4.35 5.43
C SER A 46 13.36 3.79 5.38
N LEU A 47 13.19 2.57 4.87
CA LEU A 47 11.90 1.88 4.83
C LEU A 47 11.40 1.51 6.23
N THR A 48 12.30 1.12 7.12
CA THR A 48 11.98 0.87 8.54
C THR A 48 11.52 2.14 9.24
N GLU A 49 12.24 3.26 9.05
CA GLU A 49 11.90 4.56 9.62
C GLU A 49 10.57 5.07 9.09
N TYR A 50 10.36 5.00 7.77
CA TYR A 50 9.08 5.36 7.15
C TYR A 50 7.93 4.50 7.67
N SER A 51 8.11 3.18 7.71
CA SER A 51 7.09 2.27 8.23
C SER A 51 6.77 2.62 9.68
N SER A 52 7.78 2.86 10.52
CA SER A 52 7.64 3.26 11.92
C SER A 52 6.92 4.60 12.08
N ALA A 53 7.19 5.58 11.22
CA ALA A 53 6.57 6.90 11.29
C ALA A 53 5.07 6.86 10.93
N ILE A 54 4.68 6.09 9.89
CA ILE A 54 3.26 5.83 9.59
C ILE A 54 2.57 5.14 10.77
N ILE A 55 3.29 4.18 11.36
CA ILE A 55 2.82 3.34 12.45
C ILE A 55 2.54 4.17 13.71
N ASN A 56 3.46 5.04 14.11
CA ASN A 56 3.38 5.79 15.36
C ASN A 56 2.46 7.03 15.27
N ASP A 57 1.66 7.14 14.21
CA ASP A 57 0.80 8.30 13.92
C ASP A 57 1.58 9.62 14.03
N GLU A 58 2.84 9.61 13.56
CA GLU A 58 3.60 10.85 13.49
C GLU A 58 2.88 11.82 12.55
N LYS A 59 2.92 13.11 12.87
CA LYS A 59 2.28 14.16 12.06
C LYS A 59 2.55 13.93 10.58
N ALA A 60 1.50 13.92 9.75
CA ALA A 60 1.59 13.63 8.31
C ALA A 60 2.68 14.44 7.59
N SER A 61 2.92 15.68 8.01
CA SER A 61 4.00 16.53 7.48
C SER A 61 5.41 15.96 7.74
N ARG A 62 5.62 15.29 8.87
CA ARG A 62 6.88 14.66 9.24
C ARG A 62 7.12 13.38 8.45
N VAL A 63 6.07 12.56 8.32
CA VAL A 63 6.10 11.35 7.47
C VAL A 63 6.41 11.74 6.02
N GLN A 64 5.77 12.79 5.50
CA GLN A 64 6.03 13.31 4.17
C GLN A 64 7.46 13.84 4.03
N ALA A 65 7.97 14.64 4.97
CA ALA A 65 9.34 15.14 4.92
C ALA A 65 10.38 14.00 4.90
N THR A 66 10.16 12.95 5.71
CA THR A 66 11.01 11.75 5.71
C THR A 66 10.95 11.03 4.36
N LEU A 67 9.75 10.85 3.77
CA LEU A 67 9.59 10.29 2.43
C LEU A 67 10.38 11.08 1.37
N GLU A 68 10.27 12.40 1.41
CA GLU A 68 10.96 13.30 0.48
C GLU A 68 12.47 13.21 0.59
N ASP A 69 13.02 13.18 1.80
CA ASP A 69 14.45 12.97 2.01
C ASP A 69 14.91 11.62 1.42
N ILE A 70 14.17 10.55 1.70
CA ILE A 70 14.50 9.20 1.23
C ILE A 70 14.55 9.15 -0.29
N TYR A 71 13.48 9.54 -0.98
CA TYR A 71 13.47 9.41 -2.45
C TYR A 71 14.44 10.40 -3.12
N ASN A 72 14.68 11.58 -2.54
CA ASN A 72 15.66 12.53 -3.07
C ASN A 72 17.08 11.97 -2.94
N ARG A 73 17.40 11.36 -1.80
CA ARG A 73 18.70 10.73 -1.57
C ARG A 73 18.91 9.52 -2.48
N LEU A 74 17.90 8.66 -2.66
CA LEU A 74 17.97 7.56 -3.63
C LEU A 74 18.11 8.07 -5.08
N GLY A 75 17.43 9.16 -5.44
CA GLY A 75 17.55 9.80 -6.74
C GLY A 75 18.96 10.37 -6.98
N ASN A 76 19.56 10.98 -5.96
CA ASN A 76 20.94 11.47 -5.99
C ASN A 76 21.94 10.31 -6.14
N ILE A 77 21.77 9.23 -5.38
CA ILE A 77 22.58 8.01 -5.51
C ILE A 77 22.51 7.47 -6.95
N ASN A 78 21.30 7.33 -7.50
CA ASN A 78 21.12 6.86 -8.88
C ASN A 78 21.82 7.77 -9.90
N THR A 79 21.73 9.09 -9.71
CA THR A 79 22.37 10.07 -10.59
C THR A 79 23.90 9.96 -10.54
N ILE A 80 24.48 9.83 -9.34
CA ILE A 80 25.93 9.66 -9.15
C ILE A 80 26.40 8.35 -9.78
N ILE A 81 25.71 7.24 -9.51
CA ILE A 81 26.06 5.92 -10.06
C ILE A 81 25.95 5.91 -11.58
N THR A 82 24.94 6.56 -12.16
CA THR A 82 24.77 6.64 -13.62
C THR A 82 25.88 7.48 -14.27
N LYS A 83 26.29 8.59 -13.65
CA LYS A 83 27.34 9.47 -14.17
C LYS A 83 28.75 8.87 -14.02
N ASN A 84 29.00 8.17 -12.92
CA ASN A 84 30.37 7.80 -12.50
C ASN A 84 30.64 6.29 -12.52
N GLY A 85 29.61 5.45 -12.52
CA GLY A 85 29.74 4.00 -12.40
C GLY A 85 29.90 3.30 -13.75
N LYS A 86 31.13 2.95 -14.14
CA LYS A 86 31.43 2.19 -15.37
C LYS A 86 31.34 0.65 -15.21
N GLY A 87 30.96 0.16 -14.04
CA GLY A 87 31.04 -1.25 -13.69
C GLY A 87 32.44 -1.67 -13.25
N TYR A 88 32.56 -2.85 -12.63
CA TYR A 88 33.85 -3.45 -12.29
C TYR A 88 34.32 -4.34 -13.43
N LEU A 89 35.49 -4.05 -14.00
CA LEU A 89 36.02 -4.73 -15.19
C LEU A 89 35.03 -4.77 -16.38
N GLY A 90 34.19 -3.73 -16.51
CA GLY A 90 33.15 -3.65 -17.54
C GLY A 90 31.85 -4.40 -17.21
N ASP A 91 31.78 -5.12 -16.09
CA ASP A 91 30.53 -5.72 -15.61
C ASP A 91 29.66 -4.68 -14.90
N VAL A 92 28.54 -4.36 -15.53
CA VAL A 92 27.54 -3.40 -15.05
C VAL A 92 26.31 -4.07 -14.44
N SER A 93 26.24 -5.40 -14.41
CA SER A 93 25.02 -6.14 -14.02
C SER A 93 24.56 -5.81 -12.61
N LEU A 94 25.49 -5.66 -11.66
CA LEU A 94 25.18 -5.28 -10.27
C LEU A 94 24.67 -3.84 -10.19
N ARG A 95 25.32 -2.92 -10.90
CA ARG A 95 24.93 -1.50 -11.00
C ARG A 95 23.51 -1.37 -11.54
N ASP A 96 23.22 -2.01 -12.66
CA ASP A 96 21.94 -1.87 -13.35
C ASP A 96 20.79 -2.47 -12.54
N ALA A 97 21.03 -3.62 -11.89
CA ALA A 97 20.06 -4.21 -10.99
C ALA A 97 19.80 -3.32 -9.75
N PHE A 98 20.83 -2.70 -9.19
CA PHE A 98 20.70 -1.75 -8.08
C PHE A 98 19.94 -0.48 -8.49
N LEU A 99 20.27 0.13 -9.63
CA LEU A 99 19.57 1.30 -10.17
C LEU A 99 18.07 1.01 -10.40
N LYS A 100 17.76 -0.18 -10.94
CA LYS A 100 16.38 -0.65 -11.12
C LYS A 100 15.66 -0.79 -9.78
N MET A 101 16.27 -1.44 -8.79
CA MET A 101 15.72 -1.58 -7.44
C MET A 101 15.42 -0.22 -6.79
N ASN A 102 16.38 0.72 -6.82
CA ASN A 102 16.18 2.06 -6.29
C ASN A 102 15.07 2.81 -7.02
N SER A 103 15.01 2.71 -8.34
CA SER A 103 13.96 3.37 -9.14
C SER A 103 12.57 2.84 -8.77
N ARG A 104 12.43 1.53 -8.54
CA ARG A 104 11.18 0.94 -8.04
C ARG A 104 10.86 1.36 -6.61
N THR A 105 11.87 1.46 -5.75
CA THR A 105 11.72 1.97 -4.37
C THR A 105 11.18 3.40 -4.38
N ILE A 106 11.80 4.29 -5.16
CA ILE A 106 11.39 5.69 -5.31
C ILE A 106 9.94 5.78 -5.79
N MET A 107 9.58 5.01 -6.82
CA MET A 107 8.23 5.00 -7.37
C MET A 107 7.19 4.57 -6.33
N LEU A 108 7.48 3.49 -5.60
CA LEU A 108 6.62 2.93 -4.56
C LEU A 108 6.45 3.89 -3.36
N LEU A 109 7.48 4.66 -3.02
CA LEU A 109 7.41 5.69 -1.98
C LEU A 109 6.63 6.92 -2.46
N LYS A 110 6.91 7.43 -3.66
CA LYS A 110 6.22 8.61 -4.23
C LYS A 110 4.72 8.39 -4.43
N ASN A 111 4.34 7.18 -4.80
CA ASN A 111 2.93 6.85 -5.05
C ASN A 111 2.16 6.51 -3.77
N ASN A 112 2.79 6.62 -2.59
CA ASN A 112 2.21 6.25 -1.30
C ASN A 112 1.66 4.82 -1.30
N THR A 113 2.25 3.91 -2.09
CA THR A 113 1.78 2.53 -2.30
C THR A 113 1.71 1.75 -0.98
N LEU A 114 2.63 2.04 -0.06
CA LEU A 114 2.70 1.42 1.27
C LEU A 114 1.83 2.12 2.32
N LYS A 115 1.14 3.22 1.98
CA LYS A 115 0.28 3.93 2.92
C LYS A 115 -1.01 3.14 3.13
N VAL A 116 -1.16 2.63 4.35
CA VAL A 116 -2.30 1.76 4.72
C VAL A 116 -3.52 2.54 5.20
N THR A 117 -3.32 3.76 5.72
CA THR A 117 -4.37 4.60 6.33
C THR A 117 -5.05 5.56 5.34
N GLY A 118 -4.78 5.41 4.03
CA GLY A 118 -5.33 6.30 3.01
C GLY A 118 -6.84 6.17 2.79
N TYR A 119 -7.43 5.03 3.12
CA TYR A 119 -8.67 4.50 2.55
C TYR A 119 -9.91 5.43 2.61
N GLU A 120 -9.96 6.37 3.55
CA GLU A 120 -11.01 7.39 3.63
C GLU A 120 -11.05 8.31 2.41
N THR A 121 -9.93 8.51 1.73
CA THR A 121 -9.90 9.33 0.50
C THR A 121 -10.41 8.57 -0.70
N GLU A 122 -10.09 7.29 -0.80
CA GLU A 122 -10.42 6.44 -1.94
C GLU A 122 -11.85 5.89 -1.90
N LYS A 123 -12.55 5.94 -0.74
CA LYS A 123 -13.95 5.49 -0.63
C LYS A 123 -14.92 6.24 -1.55
N ASN A 124 -14.57 7.47 -1.94
CA ASN A 124 -15.41 8.32 -2.79
C ASN A 124 -15.29 7.99 -4.29
N LEU A 125 -14.32 7.15 -4.66
CA LEU A 125 -14.13 6.71 -6.04
C LEU A 125 -15.26 5.76 -6.48
N SER A 126 -15.41 5.59 -7.79
CA SER A 126 -16.25 4.54 -8.38
C SER A 126 -15.60 3.16 -8.20
N TYR A 127 -16.38 2.09 -8.25
CA TYR A 127 -15.84 0.72 -8.10
C TYR A 127 -14.70 0.42 -9.10
N PRO A 128 -14.81 0.73 -10.40
CA PRO A 128 -13.70 0.52 -11.34
C PRO A 128 -12.42 1.27 -10.95
N GLU A 129 -12.55 2.51 -10.47
CA GLU A 129 -11.41 3.32 -10.01
C GLU A 129 -10.79 2.73 -8.75
N ILE A 130 -11.61 2.31 -7.77
CA ILE A 130 -11.18 1.61 -6.56
C ILE A 130 -10.34 0.38 -6.92
N PHE A 131 -10.85 -0.49 -7.80
CA PHE A 131 -10.12 -1.68 -8.24
C PHE A 131 -8.88 -1.34 -9.05
N SER A 132 -8.90 -0.29 -9.88
CA SER A 132 -7.71 0.19 -10.58
C SER A 132 -6.61 0.62 -9.61
N VAL A 133 -6.96 1.36 -8.54
CA VAL A 133 -5.99 1.76 -7.51
C VAL A 133 -5.36 0.54 -6.85
N PHE A 134 -6.15 -0.48 -6.53
CA PHE A 134 -5.64 -1.71 -5.94
C PHE A 134 -4.70 -2.47 -6.86
N GLU A 135 -5.07 -2.66 -8.14
CA GLU A 135 -4.23 -3.35 -9.11
C GLU A 135 -2.94 -2.60 -9.41
N THR A 136 -2.99 -1.25 -9.45
CA THR A 136 -1.78 -0.42 -9.52
C THR A 136 -0.88 -0.68 -8.33
N ARG A 137 -1.39 -0.57 -7.09
CA ARG A 137 -0.57 -0.80 -5.88
C ARG A 137 0.00 -2.21 -5.79
N LYS A 138 -0.81 -3.22 -6.17
CA LYS A 138 -0.38 -4.62 -6.25
C LYS A 138 0.77 -4.80 -7.24
N SER A 139 0.63 -4.24 -8.43
CA SER A 139 1.67 -4.29 -9.48
C SER A 139 2.96 -3.60 -9.02
N GLU A 140 2.86 -2.45 -8.35
CA GLU A 140 4.01 -1.72 -7.83
C GLU A 140 4.77 -2.52 -6.75
N ILE A 141 4.04 -3.14 -5.82
CA ILE A 141 4.58 -4.06 -4.81
C ILE A 141 5.32 -5.22 -5.50
N ILE A 142 4.68 -5.92 -6.43
CA ILE A 142 5.28 -7.06 -7.16
C ILE A 142 6.54 -6.62 -7.92
N ASN A 143 6.48 -5.50 -8.64
CA ASN A 143 7.60 -4.98 -9.42
C ASN A 143 8.78 -4.55 -8.54
N TYR A 144 8.50 -4.01 -7.37
CA TYR A 144 9.53 -3.66 -6.38
C TYR A 144 10.24 -4.89 -5.84
N TYR A 145 9.50 -5.90 -5.38
CA TYR A 145 10.10 -7.12 -4.83
C TYR A 145 10.81 -7.96 -5.89
N SER A 146 10.28 -8.01 -7.12
CA SER A 146 11.01 -8.57 -8.27
C SER A 146 12.36 -7.88 -8.48
N ALA A 147 12.43 -6.55 -8.35
CA ALA A 147 13.69 -5.82 -8.47
C ALA A 147 14.67 -6.10 -7.31
N ILE A 148 14.19 -6.32 -6.08
CA ILE A 148 15.03 -6.78 -4.96
C ILE A 148 15.62 -8.16 -5.25
N VAL A 149 14.80 -9.10 -5.75
CA VAL A 149 15.25 -10.45 -6.11
C VAL A 149 16.29 -10.39 -7.23
N ASP A 150 16.05 -9.59 -8.27
CA ASP A 150 16.99 -9.35 -9.36
C ASP A 150 18.34 -8.83 -8.85
N TYR A 151 18.31 -7.81 -7.99
CA TYR A 151 19.50 -7.23 -7.37
C TYR A 151 20.24 -8.27 -6.50
N THR A 152 19.52 -9.03 -5.69
CA THR A 152 20.10 -10.09 -4.85
C THR A 152 20.80 -11.15 -5.70
N ASN A 153 20.19 -11.56 -6.80
CA ASN A 153 20.77 -12.53 -7.72
C ASN A 153 21.97 -11.93 -8.47
N ALA A 154 21.93 -10.66 -8.86
CA ALA A 154 23.07 -9.96 -9.44
C ALA A 154 24.25 -9.89 -8.46
N LYS A 155 23.99 -9.57 -7.20
CA LYS A 155 24.96 -9.57 -6.09
C LYS A 155 25.60 -10.95 -5.92
N ARG A 156 24.80 -12.02 -5.81
CA ARG A 156 25.28 -13.42 -5.75
C ARG A 156 26.19 -13.78 -6.92
N ARG A 157 25.75 -13.48 -8.15
CA ARG A 157 26.54 -13.77 -9.36
C ARG A 157 27.84 -12.97 -9.41
N PHE A 158 27.82 -11.72 -8.95
CA PHE A 158 29.02 -10.89 -8.86
C PHE A 158 30.00 -11.43 -7.82
N SER A 159 29.54 -11.72 -6.60
CA SER A 159 30.37 -12.29 -5.53
C SER A 159 31.01 -13.62 -5.94
N LYS A 160 30.22 -14.52 -6.56
CA LYS A 160 30.74 -15.82 -7.04
C LYS A 160 31.82 -15.65 -8.11
N ARG A 161 31.61 -14.76 -9.08
CA ARG A 161 32.59 -14.54 -10.18
C ARG A 161 33.89 -13.91 -9.72
N ASN A 162 33.87 -13.17 -8.61
CA ASN A 162 35.03 -12.46 -8.07
C ASN A 162 35.59 -13.11 -6.79
N ASN A 163 35.19 -14.34 -6.46
CA ASN A 163 35.63 -15.08 -5.26
C ASN A 163 35.47 -14.30 -3.94
N LEU A 164 34.44 -13.44 -3.87
CA LEU A 164 34.16 -12.65 -2.67
C LEU A 164 33.53 -13.53 -1.60
N THR A 165 33.87 -13.29 -0.33
CA THR A 165 33.17 -13.90 0.80
C THR A 165 31.68 -13.58 0.69
N GLN A 166 30.83 -14.60 0.76
CA GLN A 166 29.40 -14.41 0.61
C GLN A 166 28.85 -13.61 1.80
N GLY A 167 28.56 -12.32 1.58
CA GLY A 167 27.87 -11.47 2.56
C GLY A 167 26.42 -11.93 2.79
N ARG A 168 25.72 -11.30 3.74
CA ARG A 168 24.28 -11.50 3.92
C ARG A 168 23.57 -11.05 2.64
N TYR A 169 22.97 -11.99 1.92
CA TYR A 169 22.04 -11.69 0.84
C TYR A 169 20.69 -11.32 1.46
N PHE A 170 19.85 -10.54 0.76
CA PHE A 170 18.45 -10.41 1.16
C PHE A 170 17.88 -11.82 1.39
N SER A 171 17.38 -12.02 2.61
CA SER A 171 16.71 -13.24 3.03
C SER A 171 15.60 -13.57 2.03
N LYS A 172 15.44 -14.85 1.66
CA LYS A 172 14.30 -15.32 0.87
C LYS A 172 12.94 -15.01 1.52
N ARG A 173 12.92 -14.75 2.84
CA ARG A 173 11.74 -14.30 3.57
C ARG A 173 11.84 -12.79 3.73
N ASN A 174 11.23 -12.06 2.81
CA ASN A 174 11.20 -10.62 2.88
C ASN A 174 10.03 -10.20 3.77
N ILE A 175 10.34 -9.89 5.03
CA ILE A 175 9.38 -9.45 6.05
C ILE A 175 8.56 -8.25 5.56
N PHE A 176 9.17 -7.36 4.77
CA PHE A 176 8.51 -6.22 4.15
C PHE A 176 7.57 -6.63 3.02
N GLU A 177 7.88 -7.68 2.26
CA GLU A 177 6.99 -8.21 1.21
C GLU A 177 5.72 -8.75 1.80
N TYR A 178 5.87 -9.57 2.83
CA TYR A 178 4.73 -10.06 3.60
C TYR A 178 3.93 -8.90 4.21
N ASP A 179 4.57 -7.92 4.87
CA ASP A 179 3.88 -6.73 5.40
C ASP A 179 3.11 -5.97 4.32
N ALA A 180 3.71 -5.74 3.16
CA ALA A 180 3.10 -4.99 2.07
C ALA A 180 1.85 -5.69 1.52
N HIS A 181 1.91 -7.01 1.35
CA HIS A 181 0.76 -7.80 0.91
C HIS A 181 -0.37 -7.81 1.95
N GLN A 182 -0.04 -8.01 3.22
CA GLN A 182 -1.01 -7.98 4.31
C GLN A 182 -1.66 -6.58 4.45
N SER A 183 -0.86 -5.53 4.26
CA SER A 183 -1.31 -4.13 4.25
C SER A 183 -2.22 -3.80 3.08
N LEU A 184 -1.93 -4.34 1.90
CA LEU A 184 -2.78 -4.15 0.72
C LEU A 184 -4.15 -4.80 0.91
N MET A 185 -4.21 -6.00 1.50
CA MET A 185 -5.48 -6.65 1.84
C MET A 185 -6.30 -5.80 2.82
N PHE A 186 -5.68 -5.36 3.90
CA PHE A 186 -6.30 -4.45 4.87
C PHE A 186 -6.83 -3.18 4.19
N PHE A 187 -6.01 -2.51 3.38
CA PHE A 187 -6.41 -1.30 2.66
C PHE A 187 -7.62 -1.56 1.74
N LYS A 188 -7.57 -2.65 0.97
CA LYS A 188 -8.62 -3.04 0.02
C LYS A 188 -9.98 -3.18 0.69
N ILE A 189 -9.99 -3.89 1.81
CA ILE A 189 -11.18 -4.16 2.62
C ILE A 189 -11.74 -2.85 3.21
N ASN A 190 -10.88 -2.03 3.81
CA ASN A 190 -11.31 -0.81 4.50
C ASN A 190 -11.83 0.28 3.57
N VAL A 191 -11.36 0.38 2.31
CA VAL A 191 -11.95 1.30 1.33
C VAL A 191 -13.43 0.96 1.06
N LEU A 192 -13.73 -0.33 0.85
CA LEU A 192 -15.09 -0.78 0.57
C LEU A 192 -15.98 -0.72 1.82
N ASP A 193 -15.45 -1.06 2.99
CA ASP A 193 -16.19 -0.92 4.25
C ASP A 193 -16.51 0.55 4.57
N ALA A 194 -15.55 1.47 4.39
CA ALA A 194 -15.80 2.89 4.59
C ALA A 194 -16.87 3.43 3.63
N LYS A 195 -16.84 3.01 2.35
CA LYS A 195 -17.92 3.31 1.39
C LYS A 195 -19.27 2.74 1.86
N LEU A 196 -19.30 1.50 2.35
CA LEU A 196 -20.52 0.87 2.85
C LEU A 196 -21.10 1.65 4.04
N CYS A 197 -20.25 2.12 4.96
CA CYS A 197 -20.69 2.89 6.11
C CYS A 197 -21.37 4.22 5.72
N ASP A 198 -20.82 4.92 4.72
CA ASP A 198 -21.45 6.11 4.17
C ASP A 198 -22.80 5.77 3.53
N LEU A 199 -22.88 4.69 2.75
CA LEU A 199 -24.11 4.24 2.09
C LEU A 199 -25.19 3.79 3.07
N LEU A 200 -24.84 3.10 4.15
CA LEU A 200 -25.77 2.67 5.20
C LEU A 200 -26.42 3.83 5.95
N SER A 201 -25.85 5.03 5.85
CA SER A 201 -26.46 6.27 6.38
C SER A 201 -27.47 6.89 5.42
N THR A 202 -27.64 6.31 4.22
CA THR A 202 -28.58 6.75 3.20
C THR A 202 -29.78 5.79 3.09
N THR A 203 -30.70 6.07 2.18
CA THR A 203 -31.82 5.16 1.83
C THR A 203 -31.60 4.46 0.48
N ASP A 204 -30.38 4.47 -0.03
CA ASP A 204 -30.02 3.90 -1.34
C ASP A 204 -29.71 2.41 -1.24
N ASP A 205 -30.75 1.60 -1.05
CA ASP A 205 -30.67 0.15 -0.90
C ASP A 205 -29.94 -0.54 -2.07
N LYS A 206 -30.14 -0.05 -3.30
CA LYS A 206 -29.47 -0.59 -4.48
C LYS A 206 -27.95 -0.46 -4.38
N ASN A 207 -27.45 0.73 -4.02
CA ASN A 207 -26.01 0.94 -3.88
C ASN A 207 -25.44 0.23 -2.64
N VAL A 208 -26.21 0.09 -1.56
CA VAL A 208 -25.83 -0.75 -0.40
C VAL A 208 -25.63 -2.21 -0.83
N ILE A 209 -26.60 -2.81 -1.51
CA ILE A 209 -26.51 -4.20 -2.00
C ILE A 209 -25.32 -4.39 -2.93
N GLN A 210 -25.08 -3.44 -3.83
CA GLN A 210 -23.91 -3.47 -4.72
C GLN A 210 -22.60 -3.41 -3.93
N CYS A 211 -22.49 -2.51 -2.95
CA CYS A 211 -21.28 -2.38 -2.12
C CYS A 211 -21.01 -3.64 -1.30
N VAL A 212 -22.06 -4.22 -0.70
CA VAL A 212 -21.99 -5.49 0.04
C VAL A 212 -21.49 -6.62 -0.86
N SER A 213 -21.99 -6.70 -2.10
CA SER A 213 -21.53 -7.71 -3.06
C SER A 213 -20.03 -7.61 -3.33
N TYR A 214 -19.52 -6.41 -3.61
CA TYR A 214 -18.09 -6.18 -3.81
C TYR A 214 -17.28 -6.45 -2.54
N LEU A 215 -17.73 -5.99 -1.38
CA LEU A 215 -17.04 -6.23 -0.11
C LEU A 215 -16.93 -7.73 0.19
N ASN A 216 -18.02 -8.47 0.03
CA ASN A 216 -18.04 -9.92 0.23
C ASN A 216 -17.12 -10.65 -0.75
N GLN A 217 -17.07 -10.23 -2.02
CA GLN A 217 -16.12 -10.77 -2.99
C GLN A 217 -14.68 -10.53 -2.53
N VAL A 218 -14.34 -9.30 -2.15
CA VAL A 218 -13.00 -8.92 -1.68
C VAL A 218 -12.60 -9.67 -0.41
N CYS A 219 -13.52 -9.85 0.54
CA CYS A 219 -13.30 -10.63 1.74
C CYS A 219 -12.97 -12.09 1.41
N ARG A 220 -13.71 -12.73 0.49
CA ARG A 220 -13.45 -14.11 0.05
C ARG A 220 -12.11 -14.25 -0.67
N GLU A 221 -11.80 -13.33 -1.59
CA GLU A 221 -10.48 -13.28 -2.24
C GLU A 221 -9.35 -13.14 -1.21
N SER A 222 -9.56 -12.30 -0.19
CA SER A 222 -8.56 -12.05 0.85
C SER A 222 -8.37 -13.28 1.75
N LEU A 223 -9.42 -14.06 2.04
CA LEU A 223 -9.29 -15.33 2.78
C LEU A 223 -8.46 -16.37 2.02
N ILE A 224 -8.58 -16.41 0.69
CA ILE A 224 -7.74 -17.29 -0.14
C ILE A 224 -6.27 -16.85 -0.03
N LEU A 225 -6.01 -15.55 -0.16
CA LEU A 225 -4.66 -15.01 -0.03
C LEU A 225 -4.06 -15.25 1.36
N THR A 226 -4.82 -15.08 2.43
CA THR A 226 -4.31 -15.33 3.80
C THR A 226 -3.96 -16.80 4.01
N ASP A 227 -4.67 -17.75 3.36
CA ASP A 227 -4.29 -19.16 3.40
C ASP A 227 -2.99 -19.43 2.62
N GLU A 228 -2.83 -18.83 1.43
CA GLU A 228 -1.59 -18.90 0.63
C GLU A 228 -0.37 -18.36 1.40
N TYR A 229 -0.55 -17.27 2.16
CA TYR A 229 0.52 -16.64 2.94
C TYR A 229 0.82 -17.32 4.28
N LYS A 230 0.03 -18.31 4.71
CA LYS A 230 0.18 -18.99 6.00
C LYS A 230 1.54 -19.68 6.18
N ASN A 231 2.15 -20.13 5.08
CA ASN A 231 3.45 -20.82 5.11
C ASN A 231 4.62 -19.93 4.69
N VAL A 232 4.35 -18.67 4.30
CA VAL A 232 5.37 -17.73 3.82
C VAL A 232 6.17 -17.12 4.98
N ASN A 233 5.53 -16.95 6.14
CA ASN A 233 6.15 -16.39 7.34
C ASN A 233 5.89 -17.24 8.59
N ILE A 234 6.82 -17.26 9.55
CA ILE A 234 6.61 -17.89 10.85
C ILE A 234 5.67 -17.03 11.71
N ASP A 235 5.84 -15.72 11.67
CA ASP A 235 4.97 -14.80 12.40
C ASP A 235 3.67 -14.56 11.61
N GLN A 236 2.59 -15.17 12.08
CA GLN A 236 1.26 -15.14 11.46
C GLN A 236 0.35 -14.02 12.01
N SER A 237 0.88 -13.11 12.82
CA SER A 237 0.08 -12.09 13.51
C SER A 237 -0.71 -11.19 12.55
N LEU A 238 -0.09 -10.72 11.47
CA LEU A 238 -0.78 -9.94 10.43
C LEU A 238 -1.85 -10.75 9.68
N ASN A 239 -1.57 -12.03 9.38
CA ASN A 239 -2.54 -12.92 8.73
C ASN A 239 -3.79 -13.09 9.58
N ASN A 240 -3.59 -13.35 10.88
CA ASN A 240 -4.66 -13.54 11.84
C ASN A 240 -5.48 -12.25 11.99
N ALA A 241 -4.82 -11.09 12.09
CA ALA A 241 -5.51 -9.80 12.18
C ALA A 241 -6.38 -9.51 10.95
N ASN A 242 -5.91 -9.87 9.74
CA ASN A 242 -6.72 -9.77 8.53
C ASN A 242 -7.91 -10.74 8.55
N ASN A 243 -7.71 -11.98 9.01
CA ASN A 243 -8.81 -12.96 9.15
C ASN A 243 -9.86 -12.52 10.17
N ASP A 244 -9.45 -11.90 11.29
CA ASP A 244 -10.37 -11.37 12.30
C ASP A 244 -11.23 -10.25 11.72
N LEU A 245 -10.61 -9.30 10.99
CA LEU A 245 -11.31 -8.23 10.29
C LEU A 245 -12.28 -8.79 9.24
N ILE A 246 -11.84 -9.73 8.41
CA ILE A 246 -12.68 -10.33 7.36
C ILE A 246 -13.89 -11.05 7.99
N THR A 247 -13.65 -11.87 9.02
CA THR A 247 -14.71 -12.60 9.73
C THR A 247 -15.73 -11.62 10.32
N PHE A 248 -15.26 -10.55 10.96
CA PHE A 248 -16.11 -9.51 11.51
C PHE A 248 -17.01 -8.86 10.44
N LEU A 249 -16.45 -8.48 9.30
CA LEU A 249 -17.21 -7.87 8.21
C LEU A 249 -18.21 -8.82 7.58
N LEU A 250 -17.84 -10.09 7.38
CA LEU A 250 -18.74 -11.10 6.84
C LEU A 250 -19.92 -11.39 7.79
N ALA A 251 -19.71 -11.36 9.10
CA ALA A 251 -20.76 -11.53 10.10
C ALA A 251 -21.83 -10.41 10.06
N GLN A 252 -21.51 -9.24 9.49
CA GLN A 252 -22.49 -8.16 9.32
C GLN A 252 -23.62 -8.53 8.36
N ASN A 253 -23.41 -9.50 7.45
CA ASN A 253 -24.45 -10.01 6.57
C ASN A 253 -25.60 -10.66 7.34
N GLU A 254 -25.32 -11.24 8.51
CA GLU A 254 -26.31 -11.94 9.34
C GLU A 254 -26.82 -11.07 10.49
N THR A 255 -26.13 -9.98 10.82
CA THR A 255 -26.41 -9.17 12.01
C THR A 255 -26.89 -7.75 11.68
N LEU A 256 -26.20 -7.01 10.82
CA LEU A 256 -26.50 -5.61 10.51
C LEU A 256 -27.40 -5.45 9.30
N LEU A 257 -27.08 -6.12 8.19
CA LEU A 257 -27.82 -5.97 6.93
C LEU A 257 -29.31 -6.32 7.04
N PRO A 258 -29.72 -7.36 7.79
CA PRO A 258 -31.15 -7.62 7.99
C PRO A 258 -31.87 -6.47 8.71
N LEU A 259 -31.19 -5.78 9.64
CA LEU A 259 -31.77 -4.63 10.35
C LEU A 259 -31.90 -3.41 9.43
N TYR A 260 -30.91 -3.19 8.54
CA TYR A 260 -30.99 -2.16 7.51
C TYR A 260 -32.16 -2.43 6.56
N ALA A 261 -32.28 -3.66 6.05
CA ALA A 261 -33.36 -4.05 5.14
C ALA A 261 -34.75 -3.86 5.78
N ASP A 262 -34.91 -4.26 7.04
CA ASP A 262 -36.14 -4.06 7.82
C ASP A 262 -36.49 -2.56 7.97
N TYR A 263 -35.49 -1.73 8.27
CA TYR A 263 -35.65 -0.28 8.33
C TYR A 263 -36.08 0.32 6.98
N ILE A 264 -35.41 -0.04 5.88
CA ILE A 264 -35.74 0.48 4.54
C ILE A 264 -37.14 0.04 4.09
N GLN A 265 -37.51 -1.22 4.34
CA GLN A 265 -38.85 -1.72 4.01
C GLN A 265 -39.92 -0.95 4.81
N THR A 266 -39.69 -0.77 6.11
CA THR A 266 -40.63 -0.02 6.98
C THR A 266 -40.75 1.44 6.56
N LEU A 267 -39.65 2.06 6.14
CA LEU A 267 -39.64 3.43 5.61
C LEU A 267 -40.45 3.54 4.30
N SER A 268 -40.31 2.56 3.40
CA SER A 268 -41.10 2.49 2.16
C SER A 268 -42.60 2.35 2.47
N ASP A 269 -42.96 1.43 3.37
CA ASP A 269 -44.35 1.22 3.81
C ASP A 269 -44.95 2.47 4.47
N PHE A 270 -44.16 3.18 5.27
CA PHE A 270 -44.56 4.45 5.89
C PHE A 270 -44.84 5.52 4.84
N ASN A 271 -43.95 5.69 3.86
CA ASN A 271 -44.13 6.67 2.78
C ASN A 271 -45.38 6.35 1.94
N ASN A 272 -45.59 5.09 1.57
CA ASN A 272 -46.80 4.66 0.85
C ASN A 272 -48.08 4.94 1.66
N THR A 273 -48.04 4.69 2.98
CA THR A 273 -49.17 4.99 3.86
C THR A 273 -49.43 6.50 3.92
N LYS A 274 -48.37 7.30 4.10
CA LYS A 274 -48.46 8.77 4.13
C LYS A 274 -49.08 9.35 2.85
N GLU A 275 -48.68 8.85 1.68
CA GLU A 275 -49.24 9.27 0.39
C GLU A 275 -50.71 8.85 0.22
N ALA A 276 -51.10 7.68 0.72
CA ALA A 276 -52.48 7.20 0.64
C ALA A 276 -53.44 8.02 1.50
N LEU A 277 -53.00 8.44 2.69
CA LEU A 277 -53.76 9.30 3.61
C LEU A 277 -53.92 10.71 3.03
N GLN A 278 -52.88 11.26 2.38
CA GLN A 278 -52.99 12.54 1.66
C GLN A 278 -54.04 12.54 0.54
N LYS A 279 -54.43 11.37 0.02
CA LYS A 279 -55.40 11.20 -1.07
C LYS A 279 -56.82 10.86 -0.59
N ASN A 280 -57.01 10.44 0.66
CA ASN A 280 -58.31 10.05 1.20
C ASN A 280 -58.58 10.77 2.53
N GLU A 281 -59.52 11.71 2.56
CA GLU A 281 -59.80 12.55 3.75
C GLU A 281 -60.39 11.80 4.97
N ASN A 282 -60.79 10.53 4.81
CA ASN A 282 -61.27 9.70 5.92
C ASN A 282 -60.11 8.89 6.53
N ASP A 283 -59.26 9.57 7.29
CA ASP A 283 -58.06 9.03 7.90
C ASP A 283 -58.34 8.27 9.19
N ASN A 284 -57.79 7.06 9.30
CA ASN A 284 -57.58 6.41 10.59
C ASN A 284 -56.21 6.84 11.13
N VAL A 285 -56.17 7.97 11.85
CA VAL A 285 -54.98 8.52 12.53
C VAL A 285 -54.22 7.45 13.34
N GLU A 286 -54.93 6.46 13.85
CA GLU A 286 -54.35 5.31 14.57
C GLU A 286 -53.40 4.48 13.68
N LYS A 287 -53.78 4.22 12.42
CA LYS A 287 -52.96 3.48 11.45
C LYS A 287 -51.69 4.25 11.10
N TYR A 288 -51.78 5.58 10.97
CA TYR A 288 -50.60 6.42 10.75
C TYR A 288 -49.65 6.36 11.95
N ASN A 289 -50.18 6.59 13.15
CA ASN A 289 -49.40 6.56 14.40
C ASN A 289 -48.72 5.21 14.61
N GLU A 290 -49.38 4.11 14.27
CA GLU A 290 -48.78 2.77 14.33
C GLU A 290 -47.59 2.63 13.38
N LYS A 291 -47.70 3.14 12.15
CA LYS A 291 -46.58 3.14 11.18
C LYS A 291 -45.42 4.04 11.62
N VAL A 292 -45.70 5.17 12.28
CA VAL A 292 -44.65 6.01 12.89
C VAL A 292 -43.89 5.23 13.96
N ARG A 293 -44.60 4.56 14.88
CA ARG A 293 -43.95 3.74 15.93
C ARG A 293 -43.10 2.62 15.34
N GLN A 294 -43.61 1.91 14.33
CA GLN A 294 -42.86 0.85 13.64
C GLN A 294 -41.58 1.40 13.00
N LEU A 295 -41.67 2.54 12.31
CA LEU A 295 -40.50 3.19 11.71
C LEU A 295 -39.46 3.60 12.75
N ASP A 296 -39.89 4.21 13.85
CA ASP A 296 -38.99 4.61 14.93
C ASP A 296 -38.31 3.39 15.57
N MET A 297 -39.04 2.30 15.77
CA MET A 297 -38.50 1.06 16.33
C MET A 297 -37.42 0.44 15.43
N THR A 298 -37.70 0.26 14.13
CA THR A 298 -36.73 -0.37 13.20
C THR A 298 -35.53 0.53 12.96
N LYS A 299 -35.76 1.85 12.82
CA LYS A 299 -34.69 2.86 12.74
C LYS A 299 -33.78 2.80 13.97
N ASN A 300 -34.33 2.87 15.18
CA ASN A 300 -33.54 2.88 16.41
C ASN A 300 -32.74 1.59 16.60
N LYS A 301 -33.34 0.44 16.23
CA LYS A 301 -32.65 -0.86 16.28
C LYS A 301 -31.48 -0.91 15.30
N PHE A 302 -31.68 -0.46 14.07
CA PHE A 302 -30.62 -0.36 13.07
C PHE A 302 -29.51 0.61 13.53
N THR A 303 -29.84 1.85 13.90
CA THR A 303 -28.85 2.86 14.28
C THR A 303 -28.07 2.49 15.53
N GLY A 304 -28.73 1.85 16.51
CA GLY A 304 -28.07 1.35 17.72
C GLY A 304 -27.07 0.24 17.41
N SER A 305 -27.46 -0.73 16.58
CA SER A 305 -26.58 -1.81 16.12
C SER A 305 -25.41 -1.27 15.29
N PHE A 306 -25.70 -0.34 14.37
CA PHE A 306 -24.70 0.30 13.52
C PHE A 306 -23.65 1.03 14.35
N ALA A 307 -24.06 1.83 15.35
CA ALA A 307 -23.13 2.53 16.24
C ALA A 307 -22.23 1.55 17.03
N ALA A 308 -22.79 0.45 17.54
CA ALA A 308 -22.01 -0.57 18.23
C ALA A 308 -20.97 -1.25 17.31
N ILE A 309 -21.37 -1.57 16.08
CA ILE A 309 -20.48 -2.13 15.05
C ILE A 309 -19.37 -1.15 14.67
N GLN A 310 -19.65 0.15 14.54
CA GLN A 310 -18.62 1.14 14.26
C GLN A 310 -17.56 1.22 15.39
N ASN A 311 -17.97 1.08 16.65
CA ASN A 311 -17.04 1.05 17.77
C ASN A 311 -16.15 -0.21 17.74
N GLN A 312 -16.75 -1.39 17.55
CA GLN A 312 -15.99 -2.65 17.43
C GLN A 312 -15.03 -2.63 16.23
N LYS A 313 -15.47 -2.06 15.11
CA LYS A 313 -14.62 -1.89 13.92
C LYS A 313 -13.41 -1.02 14.23
N LYS A 314 -13.62 0.10 14.91
CA LYS A 314 -12.52 0.99 15.31
C LYS A 314 -11.48 0.24 16.15
N GLU A 315 -11.94 -0.55 17.12
CA GLU A 315 -11.04 -1.38 17.95
C GLU A 315 -10.25 -2.40 17.10
N LEU A 316 -10.90 -3.04 16.12
CA LEU A 316 -10.23 -3.98 15.21
C LEU A 316 -9.17 -3.28 14.34
N ILE A 317 -9.48 -2.10 13.79
CA ILE A 317 -8.55 -1.30 13.00
C ILE A 317 -7.35 -0.87 13.86
N ASP A 318 -7.60 -0.32 15.05
CA ASP A 318 -6.54 0.12 15.97
C ASP A 318 -5.65 -1.07 16.40
N ASN A 319 -6.25 -2.23 16.65
CA ASN A 319 -5.53 -3.46 16.97
C ASN A 319 -4.70 -3.96 15.78
N TRP A 320 -5.25 -3.94 14.56
CA TRP A 320 -4.51 -4.33 13.35
C TRP A 320 -3.28 -3.45 13.16
N LEU A 321 -3.43 -2.13 13.31
CA LEU A 321 -2.32 -1.19 13.23
C LEU A 321 -1.25 -1.52 14.27
N LYS A 322 -1.65 -1.74 15.53
CA LYS A 322 -0.75 -2.15 16.62
C LYS A 322 0.00 -3.45 16.34
N ILE A 323 -0.71 -4.47 15.82
CA ILE A 323 -0.11 -5.74 15.41
C ILE A 323 0.94 -5.52 14.32
N LYS A 324 0.63 -4.70 13.31
CA LYS A 324 1.58 -4.32 12.27
C LYS A 324 2.84 -3.67 12.85
N GLN A 325 2.70 -2.75 13.81
CA GLN A 325 3.86 -2.14 14.48
C GLN A 325 4.75 -3.19 15.14
N ASN A 326 4.14 -4.09 15.90
CA ASN A 326 4.84 -5.12 16.65
C ASN A 326 5.50 -6.15 15.73
N TYR A 327 4.81 -6.52 14.65
CA TYR A 327 5.34 -7.41 13.63
C TYR A 327 6.62 -6.82 13.02
N LEU A 328 6.63 -5.55 12.60
CA LEU A 328 7.84 -4.93 12.07
C LEU A 328 8.94 -4.81 13.13
N LYS A 329 8.63 -4.35 14.35
CA LYS A 329 9.63 -4.23 15.44
C LYS A 329 10.30 -5.55 15.81
N LYS A 330 9.58 -6.66 15.72
CA LYS A 330 10.07 -7.99 16.12
C LYS A 330 10.87 -8.68 15.03
N ASN A 331 10.54 -8.43 13.76
CA ASN A 331 11.09 -9.18 12.64
C ASN A 331 12.22 -8.43 11.90
N LEU A 332 12.33 -7.11 12.08
CA LEU A 332 13.47 -6.30 11.62
C LEU A 332 14.65 -6.41 12.59
#